data_AF-A0A1G7HP79-F1
#
_entry.id   AF-A0A1G7HP79-F1
#
_cell.length_a   1.000
_cell.length_b   1.000
_cell.length_c   1.000
_cell.angle_alpha   90.00
_cell.angle_beta   90.00
_cell.angle_gamma   90.00
#
_symmetry.space_group_name_H-M   'P 1'
#
loop_
_entity.id
_entity.type
_entity.pdbx_description
1 polymer ?
#
loop_
_entity_poly.entity_id
_entity_poly.type
_entity_poly.pdbx_seq_one_letter_code
_entity_poly.pdbx_strand_id
1 'polypeptide(L)'
;MSNREADASGSTGWLNPEKAIIIVCAAIALPVVYFLTERLGTITYPAIFPTLAIVFMPPFVYRSYWSNRYDVVRATGWGLVAGIAVAAEFLAIIFLAAPALGGDGAVLLAFGIVVPVDYAVARFVIGR
;
A
#
# COMPACT_ATOMS: atom_id res chain seq x y z
N MET A 1 32.32 -20.57 -20.32
CA MET A 1 31.04 -19.99 -19.85
C MET A 1 29.94 -20.91 -20.32
N SER A 2 29.26 -21.55 -19.36
CA SER A 2 28.27 -22.61 -19.59
C SER A 2 26.93 -21.96 -19.94
N ASN A 3 26.20 -22.51 -20.91
CA ASN A 3 24.88 -22.03 -21.35
C ASN A 3 23.86 -21.84 -20.20
N ARG A 4 24.12 -22.37 -19.00
CA ARG A 4 23.34 -22.14 -17.78
C ARG A 4 23.28 -20.70 -17.28
N GLU A 5 24.30 -19.88 -17.53
CA GLU A 5 24.30 -18.49 -17.08
C GLU A 5 23.53 -17.56 -18.03
N ALA A 6 23.36 -17.97 -19.29
CA ALA A 6 22.52 -17.27 -20.26
C ALA A 6 21.02 -17.57 -20.07
N ASP A 7 20.67 -18.74 -19.52
CA ASP A 7 19.27 -19.06 -19.17
C ASP A 7 18.77 -18.34 -17.91
N ALA A 8 19.67 -17.71 -17.13
CA ALA A 8 19.28 -16.90 -15.97
C ALA A 8 18.78 -15.49 -16.35
N SER A 9 18.90 -15.08 -17.62
CA SER A 9 18.37 -13.81 -18.15
C SER A 9 17.04 -13.98 -18.91
N GLY A 10 16.24 -14.99 -18.54
CA GLY A 10 14.91 -15.20 -19.07
C GLY A 10 14.02 -13.94 -18.96
N SER A 11 13.15 -13.74 -19.95
CA SER A 11 12.20 -12.62 -20.09
C SER A 11 11.12 -12.52 -18.99
N THR A 12 11.34 -13.18 -17.85
CA THR A 12 10.45 -13.26 -16.68
C THR A 12 11.05 -12.66 -15.40
N GLY A 13 12.30 -12.16 -15.43
CA GLY A 13 12.99 -11.65 -14.24
C GLY A 13 12.55 -10.25 -13.74
N TRP A 14 11.69 -9.53 -14.46
CA TRP A 14 11.31 -8.16 -14.05
C TRP A 14 10.20 -8.11 -12.99
N LEU A 15 9.24 -9.04 -13.05
CA LEU A 15 8.06 -9.04 -12.20
C LEU A 15 8.21 -10.08 -11.08
N ASN A 16 8.46 -9.60 -9.85
CA ASN A 16 8.48 -10.43 -8.65
C ASN A 16 7.22 -10.14 -7.80
N PRO A 17 6.86 -11.02 -6.84
CA PRO A 17 5.67 -10.85 -6.00
C PRO A 17 5.56 -9.47 -5.33
N GLU A 18 6.66 -8.94 -4.82
CA GLU A 18 6.72 -7.63 -4.15
C GLU A 18 6.38 -6.48 -5.13
N LYS A 19 6.98 -6.50 -6.33
CA LYS A 19 6.68 -5.52 -7.39
C LYS A 19 5.24 -5.62 -7.86
N ALA A 20 4.68 -6.84 -7.96
CA ALA A 20 3.29 -7.03 -8.35
C ALA A 20 2.32 -6.42 -7.33
N ILE A 21 2.62 -6.57 -6.03
CA ILE A 21 1.89 -5.90 -4.95
C ILE A 21 1.99 -4.37 -5.08
N ILE A 22 3.19 -3.83 -5.28
CA ILE A 22 3.41 -2.38 -5.44
C ILE A 22 2.58 -1.83 -6.61
N ILE A 23 2.59 -2.50 -7.77
CA ILE A 23 1.87 -2.05 -8.96
C ILE A 23 0.36 -1.95 -8.68
N VAL A 24 -0.22 -2.99 -8.06
CA VAL A 24 -1.65 -2.98 -7.75
C VAL A 24 -2.00 -1.95 -6.67
N CYS A 25 -1.18 -1.83 -5.63
CA CYS A 25 -1.40 -0.84 -4.59
C CYS A 25 -1.29 0.59 -5.14
N ALA A 26 -0.37 0.85 -6.08
CA ALA A 26 -0.30 2.12 -6.77
C ALA A 26 -1.55 2.42 -7.60
N ALA A 27 -2.10 1.40 -8.29
CA ALA A 27 -3.36 1.54 -9.02
C ALA A 27 -4.54 1.89 -8.09
N ILE A 28 -4.56 1.39 -6.85
CA ILE A 28 -5.56 1.73 -5.82
C ILE A 28 -5.32 3.14 -5.25
N ALA A 29 -4.06 3.54 -5.06
CA ALA A 29 -3.73 4.83 -4.48
C ALA A 29 -4.17 6.01 -5.38
N LEU A 30 -4.09 5.86 -6.70
CA LEU A 30 -4.47 6.91 -7.67
C LEU A 30 -5.90 7.45 -7.47
N PRO A 31 -6.98 6.63 -7.46
CA PRO A 31 -8.33 7.14 -7.22
C PRO A 31 -8.51 7.73 -5.82
N VAL A 32 -7.78 7.24 -4.81
CA VAL A 32 -7.80 7.82 -3.46
C VAL A 32 -7.22 9.24 -3.49
N VAL A 33 -6.05 9.44 -4.09
CA VAL A 33 -5.43 10.77 -4.23
C VAL A 33 -6.36 11.72 -4.98
N TYR A 34 -6.89 11.28 -6.11
CA TYR A 34 -7.84 12.07 -6.90
C TYR A 34 -9.06 12.49 -6.06
N PHE A 35 -9.61 11.57 -5.28
CA PHE A 35 -10.71 11.88 -4.37
C PHE A 35 -10.31 12.92 -3.31
N LEU A 36 -9.15 12.76 -2.67
CA LEU A 36 -8.68 13.68 -1.62
C LEU A 36 -8.41 15.09 -2.16
N THR A 37 -7.84 15.22 -3.36
CA THR A 37 -7.53 16.52 -3.97
C THR A 37 -8.79 17.21 -4.49
N GLU A 38 -9.65 16.49 -5.20
CA GLU A 38 -10.82 17.08 -5.87
C GLU A 38 -12.03 17.28 -4.95
N ARG A 39 -12.25 16.36 -3.99
CA ARG A 39 -13.48 16.37 -3.16
C ARG A 39 -13.27 17.02 -1.81
N LEU A 40 -12.09 16.90 -1.22
CA LEU A 40 -11.80 17.45 0.10
C LEU A 40 -10.98 18.76 0.04
N GLY A 41 -10.57 19.20 -1.16
CA GLY A 41 -9.76 20.40 -1.35
C GLY A 41 -8.39 20.31 -0.66
N THR A 42 -7.92 19.08 -0.41
CA THR A 42 -6.66 18.81 0.28
C THR A 42 -5.50 19.29 -0.57
N ILE A 43 -4.53 20.00 0.02
CA ILE A 43 -3.32 20.39 -0.70
C ILE A 43 -2.61 19.10 -1.17
N THR A 44 -1.99 19.12 -2.35
CA THR A 44 -1.30 17.96 -2.94
C THR A 44 -0.28 17.32 -2.00
N TYR A 45 0.29 18.10 -1.08
CA TYR A 45 1.33 17.66 -0.16
C TYR A 45 0.80 16.67 0.89
N PRO A 46 -0.26 16.96 1.66
CA PRO A 46 -0.88 15.95 2.54
C PRO A 46 -1.35 14.68 1.83
N ALA A 47 -1.86 14.77 0.60
CA ALA A 47 -2.36 13.60 -0.15
C ALA A 47 -1.27 12.57 -0.47
N ILE A 48 0.02 12.94 -0.39
CA ILE A 48 1.12 11.99 -0.56
C ILE A 48 1.17 10.94 0.57
N PHE A 49 0.73 11.29 1.78
CA PHE A 49 0.82 10.40 2.94
C PHE A 49 -0.05 9.14 2.79
N PRO A 50 -1.35 9.23 2.45
CA PRO A 50 -2.17 8.07 2.10
C PRO A 50 -1.58 7.27 0.94
N THR A 51 -1.04 7.95 -0.08
CA THR A 51 -0.40 7.30 -1.23
C THR A 51 0.75 6.40 -0.80
N LEU A 52 1.68 6.95 -0.01
CA LEU A 52 2.83 6.22 0.49
C LEU A 52 2.40 5.05 1.37
N ALA A 53 1.42 5.25 2.25
CA ALA A 53 0.90 4.18 3.09
C ALA A 53 0.30 3.04 2.25
N ILE A 54 -0.64 3.35 1.35
CA ILE A 54 -1.29 2.34 0.49
C ILE A 54 -0.26 1.58 -0.35
N VAL A 55 0.72 2.28 -0.93
CA VAL A 55 1.69 1.68 -1.85
C VAL A 55 2.75 0.85 -1.12
N PHE A 56 3.23 1.30 0.04
CA PHE A 56 4.40 0.71 0.68
C PHE A 56 4.11 -0.18 1.90
N MET A 57 2.96 -0.03 2.57
CA MET A 57 2.63 -0.91 3.70
C MET A 57 2.42 -2.37 3.27
N PRO A 58 1.54 -2.67 2.29
CA PRO A 58 1.33 -4.05 1.86
C PRO A 58 2.63 -4.77 1.43
N PRO A 59 3.49 -4.21 0.55
CA PRO A 59 4.72 -4.90 0.18
C PRO A 59 5.70 -5.04 1.35
N PHE A 60 5.76 -4.08 2.28
CA PHE A 60 6.56 -4.21 3.50
C PHE A 60 6.12 -5.40 4.37
N VAL A 61 4.82 -5.55 4.62
CA VAL A 61 4.25 -6.67 5.39
C VAL A 61 4.52 -7.99 4.67
N TYR A 62 4.26 -8.04 3.35
CA TYR A 62 4.51 -9.23 2.54
C TYR A 62 5.97 -9.67 2.62
N ARG A 63 6.92 -8.74 2.40
CA ARG A 63 8.34 -9.03 2.43
C ARG A 63 8.82 -9.49 3.81
N SER A 64 8.28 -8.89 4.87
CA SER A 64 8.72 -9.15 6.25
C SER A 64 8.25 -10.51 6.77
N TYR A 65 7.07 -10.99 6.34
CA TYR A 65 6.45 -12.17 6.95
C TYR A 65 6.11 -13.30 5.97
N TRP A 66 5.95 -13.02 4.67
CA TRP A 66 5.40 -13.96 3.69
C TRP A 66 6.18 -14.02 2.36
N SER A 67 7.43 -13.55 2.33
CA SER A 67 8.23 -13.39 1.11
C SER A 67 8.34 -14.64 0.22
N ASN A 68 8.22 -15.84 0.82
CA ASN A 68 8.33 -17.14 0.12
C ASN A 68 6.99 -17.90 0.03
N ARG A 69 5.85 -17.32 0.43
CA ARG A 69 4.56 -18.05 0.50
C ARG A 69 3.74 -18.00 -0.78
N TYR A 70 3.84 -16.95 -1.59
CA TYR A 70 2.94 -16.71 -2.71
C TYR A 70 3.66 -16.63 -4.05
N ASP A 71 3.02 -17.18 -5.08
CA ASP A 71 3.35 -16.88 -6.47
C ASP A 71 2.89 -15.45 -6.82
N VAL A 72 3.26 -14.97 -8.00
CA VAL A 72 2.93 -13.59 -8.45
C VAL A 72 1.43 -13.33 -8.46
N VAL A 73 0.60 -14.30 -8.86
CA VAL A 73 -0.86 -14.14 -8.95
C VAL A 73 -1.47 -14.00 -7.55
N ARG A 74 -1.11 -14.87 -6.62
CA ARG A 74 -1.59 -14.80 -5.23
C ARG A 74 -1.08 -13.56 -4.52
N ALA A 75 0.17 -13.15 -4.76
CA ALA A 75 0.72 -11.92 -4.21
C ALA A 75 -0.03 -10.68 -4.73
N THR A 76 -0.35 -10.64 -6.03
CA THR A 76 -1.20 -9.61 -6.65
C THR A 76 -2.57 -9.55 -5.97
N GLY A 77 -3.25 -10.69 -5.82
CA GLY A 77 -4.56 -10.76 -5.17
C GLY A 77 -4.52 -10.33 -3.70
N TRP A 78 -3.48 -10.72 -2.97
CA TRP A 78 -3.26 -10.27 -1.61
C TRP A 78 -3.01 -8.75 -1.55
N GLY A 79 -2.16 -8.23 -2.43
CA GLY A 79 -1.86 -6.81 -2.55
C GLY A 79 -3.09 -5.96 -2.88
N LEU A 80 -3.99 -6.48 -3.73
CA LEU A 80 -5.27 -5.85 -4.02
C LEU A 80 -6.12 -5.69 -2.75
N VAL A 81 -6.30 -6.78 -2.01
CA VAL A 81 -7.12 -6.78 -0.78
C VAL A 81 -6.48 -5.90 0.29
N ALA A 82 -5.17 -6.01 0.50
CA ALA A 82 -4.44 -5.21 1.48
C ALA A 82 -4.48 -3.72 1.11
N GLY A 83 -4.22 -3.35 -0.15
CA GLY A 83 -4.29 -1.97 -0.60
C GLY A 83 -5.68 -1.36 -0.45
N ILE A 84 -6.75 -2.13 -0.73
CA ILE A 84 -8.15 -1.69 -0.51
C ILE A 84 -8.42 -1.49 0.98
N ALA A 85 -7.94 -2.39 1.84
CA ALA A 85 -8.12 -2.27 3.29
C ALA A 85 -7.47 -0.98 3.81
N VAL A 86 -6.19 -0.75 3.49
CA VAL A 86 -5.47 0.48 3.88
C VAL A 86 -6.19 1.73 3.34
N ALA A 87 -6.59 1.71 2.07
CA ALA A 87 -7.34 2.83 1.47
C ALA A 87 -8.66 3.11 2.21
N ALA A 88 -9.41 2.06 2.55
CA ALA A 88 -10.68 2.18 3.26
C ALA A 88 -10.48 2.74 4.67
N GLU A 89 -9.45 2.32 5.39
CA GLU A 89 -9.11 2.85 6.72
C GLU A 89 -8.77 4.34 6.67
N PHE A 90 -7.93 4.75 5.72
CA PHE A 90 -7.61 6.16 5.51
C PHE A 90 -8.87 6.97 5.24
N LEU A 91 -9.69 6.55 4.28
CA LEU A 91 -10.92 7.25 3.92
C LEU A 91 -11.86 7.33 5.13
N ALA A 92 -12.05 6.24 5.87
CA ALA A 92 -12.92 6.22 7.04
C ALA A 92 -12.51 7.25 8.10
N ILE A 93 -11.21 7.29 8.46
CA ILE A 93 -10.72 8.26 9.44
C ILE A 93 -10.82 9.68 8.90
N ILE A 94 -10.46 9.90 7.63
CA ILE A 94 -10.55 11.22 7.01
C ILE A 94 -11.99 11.73 7.00
N PHE A 95 -12.95 10.92 6.58
CA PHE A 95 -14.36 11.29 6.56
C PHE A 95 -14.89 11.66 7.96
N LEU A 96 -14.46 10.95 8.99
CA LEU A 96 -14.85 11.23 10.38
C LEU A 96 -14.19 12.49 10.94
N ALA A 97 -12.93 12.75 10.58
CA ALA A 97 -12.14 13.84 11.14
C ALA A 97 -12.23 15.16 10.36
N ALA A 98 -12.54 15.11 9.06
CA ALA A 98 -12.57 16.28 8.18
C ALA A 98 -13.49 17.42 8.67
N PRO A 99 -14.68 17.16 9.25
CA PRO A 99 -15.53 18.24 9.78
C PRO A 99 -14.89 19.04 10.91
N ALA A 100 -13.97 18.45 11.67
CA ALA A 100 -13.35 19.08 12.83
C ALA A 100 -11.96 19.66 12.52
N LEU A 101 -11.18 19.01 11.65
CA LEU A 101 -9.76 19.33 11.42
C LEU A 101 -9.48 19.91 10.03
N GLY A 102 -10.48 19.98 9.15
CA GLY A 102 -10.30 20.23 7.73
C GLY A 102 -9.66 19.04 7.00
N GLY A 103 -9.54 19.14 5.67
CA GLY A 103 -8.99 18.07 4.83
C GLY A 103 -7.56 17.70 5.24
N ASP A 104 -6.63 18.66 5.19
CA ASP A 104 -5.22 18.43 5.48
C ASP A 104 -4.98 17.86 6.89
N GLY A 105 -5.66 18.41 7.91
CA GLY A 105 -5.55 17.95 9.29
C GLY A 105 -6.09 16.52 9.47
N ALA A 106 -7.19 16.19 8.80
CA ALA A 106 -7.75 14.84 8.81
C ALA A 106 -6.83 13.83 8.10
N VAL A 107 -6.17 14.22 7.01
CA VAL A 107 -5.19 13.35 6.33
C VAL A 107 -3.98 13.07 7.21
N LEU A 108 -3.44 14.08 7.89
CA LEU A 108 -2.31 13.90 8.81
C LEU A 108 -2.70 13.02 10.01
N LEU A 109 -3.89 13.22 10.57
CA LEU A 109 -4.41 12.37 11.64
C LEU A 109 -4.56 10.92 11.17
N ALA A 110 -5.18 10.70 10.01
CA ALA A 110 -5.33 9.36 9.45
C ALA A 110 -3.98 8.68 9.24
N PHE A 111 -2.99 9.38 8.69
CA PHE A 111 -1.64 8.83 8.54
C PHE A 111 -1.01 8.46 9.89
N GLY A 112 -1.15 9.33 10.89
CA GLY A 112 -0.64 9.11 12.24
C GLY A 112 -1.31 7.93 12.98
N ILE A 113 -2.48 7.48 12.54
CA ILE A 113 -3.21 6.36 13.14
C ILE A 113 -3.03 5.07 12.32
N VAL A 114 -3.32 5.10 11.02
CA VAL A 114 -3.34 3.91 10.17
C VAL A 114 -1.97 3.24 10.13
N VAL A 115 -0.90 4.01 9.89
CA VAL A 115 0.45 3.45 9.74
C VAL A 115 0.91 2.72 11.02
N PRO A 116 0.83 3.29 12.23
CA PRO A 116 1.18 2.57 13.45
C PRO A 116 0.28 1.35 13.74
N VAL A 117 -1.02 1.45 13.45
CA VAL A 117 -1.97 0.36 13.69
C VAL A 117 -1.68 -0.82 12.77
N ASP A 118 -1.54 -0.58 11.47
CA ASP A 118 -1.17 -1.60 10.49
C ASP A 118 0.17 -2.25 10.81
N TYR A 119 1.16 -1.43 11.19
CA TYR A 119 2.45 -1.95 11.64
C TYR A 119 2.30 -2.88 12.84
N ALA A 120 1.53 -2.48 13.86
CA ALA A 120 1.32 -3.27 15.06
C ALA A 120 0.58 -4.58 14.74
N VAL A 121 -0.47 -4.53 13.91
CA VAL A 121 -1.20 -5.72 13.45
C VAL A 121 -0.25 -6.67 12.71
N ALA A 122 0.53 -6.16 11.77
CA ALA A 122 1.52 -6.96 11.05
C ALA A 122 2.56 -7.59 12.00
N ARG A 123 3.07 -6.83 12.97
CA ARG A 123 4.10 -7.29 13.89
C ARG A 123 3.61 -8.33 14.90
N PHE A 124 2.42 -8.14 15.46
CA PHE A 124 1.94 -8.91 16.61
C PHE A 124 0.91 -9.99 16.25
N VAL A 125 0.22 -9.86 15.12
CA VAL A 125 -0.76 -10.84 14.65
C VAL A 125 -0.16 -11.71 13.55
N ILE A 126 0.47 -11.09 12.54
CA ILE A 126 0.97 -11.79 11.36
C ILE A 126 2.37 -12.38 11.59
N GLY A 127 3.25 -11.67 12.28
CA GLY A 127 4.64 -12.08 12.57
C GLY A 127 4.82 -13.12 13.67
N ARG A 128 3.76 -13.89 13.99
CA ARG A 128 3.80 -15.06 14.89
C ARG A 128 3.91 -16.33 14.06
#